data_AF-A0A6J4GZJ4-F1
#
_entry.id   AF-A0A6J4GZJ4-F1
#
_cell.length_a   1.000
_cell.length_b   1.000
_cell.length_c   1.000
_cell.angle_alpha   90.00
_cell.angle_beta   90.00
_cell.angle_gamma   90.00
#
_symmetry.space_group_name_H-M   'P 1'
#
loop_
_entity.id
_entity.type
_entity.pdbx_description
1 polymer ?
#
loop_
_entity_poly.entity_id
_entity_poly.type
_entity_poly.pdbx_seq_one_letter_code
_entity_poly.pdbx_strand_id
1 'polypeptide(L)'
;MIVVSVLTALGLWIIGIKYFILLGLITGILNVIPYIGILIAGIITVLASLTGSADTSIILGILIVNVIVQLIDNNLLVPLIINSKVEINAFVSIIGIIVGGAAAGISGMFLAIPLLAILKIIFDRIESLEPWGYLMGNHMPRKFTWRIRKARTED
;
A
#
# COMPACT_ATOMS: atom_id res chain seq x y z
N MET A 1 0.77 -11.29 -7.33
CA MET A 1 -0.57 -11.24 -7.98
C MET A 1 -1.36 -12.52 -7.81
N ILE A 2 -0.83 -13.69 -8.20
CA ILE A 2 -1.52 -14.99 -7.98
C ILE A 2 -1.88 -15.22 -6.50
N VAL A 3 -0.94 -14.93 -5.58
CA VAL A 3 -1.18 -15.08 -4.14
C VAL A 3 -2.38 -14.25 -3.66
N VAL A 4 -2.46 -12.98 -4.09
CA VAL A 4 -3.58 -12.08 -3.75
C VAL A 4 -4.89 -12.60 -4.33
N SER A 5 -4.89 -13.06 -5.59
CA SER A 5 -6.08 -13.68 -6.19
C SER A 5 -6.59 -14.87 -5.40
N VAL A 6 -5.70 -15.77 -4.98
CA VAL A 6 -6.07 -16.95 -4.21
C VAL A 6 -6.59 -16.57 -2.83
N LEU A 7 -5.91 -15.66 -2.13
CA LEU A 7 -6.33 -15.19 -0.80
C LEU A 7 -7.70 -14.51 -0.85
N THR A 8 -7.93 -13.62 -1.82
CA THR A 8 -9.23 -12.97 -1.99
C THR A 8 -10.30 -13.98 -2.38
N ALA A 9 -10.04 -14.88 -3.34
CA ALA A 9 -11.01 -15.90 -3.74
C ALA A 9 -11.42 -16.79 -2.56
N LEU A 10 -10.47 -17.22 -1.72
CA LEU A 10 -10.75 -17.99 -0.52
C LEU A 10 -11.58 -17.19 0.50
N GLY A 11 -11.24 -15.92 0.72
CA GLY A 11 -12.01 -15.06 1.62
C GLY A 11 -13.46 -14.86 1.16
N LEU A 12 -13.66 -14.62 -0.14
CA LEU A 12 -15.01 -14.46 -0.71
C LEU A 12 -15.79 -15.79 -0.76
N TRP A 13 -15.11 -16.92 -0.90
CA TRP A 13 -15.71 -18.25 -0.83
C TRP A 13 -16.28 -18.54 0.56
N ILE A 14 -15.54 -18.20 1.62
CA ILE A 14 -15.99 -18.36 3.02
C ILE A 14 -17.28 -17.55 3.29
N ILE A 15 -17.42 -16.38 2.66
CA ILE A 15 -18.61 -15.52 2.78
C ILE A 15 -19.80 -16.09 1.97
N GLY A 16 -19.56 -17.03 1.05
CA GLY A 16 -20.60 -17.65 0.22
C GLY A 16 -20.92 -16.86 -1.06
N ILE A 17 -20.00 -16.02 -1.54
CA ILE A 17 -20.22 -15.23 -2.76
C ILE A 17 -20.11 -16.14 -3.99
N LYS A 18 -21.17 -16.23 -4.79
CA LYS A 18 -21.24 -17.10 -5.98
C LYS A 18 -20.07 -16.91 -6.96
N TYR A 19 -19.65 -15.67 -7.19
CA TYR A 19 -18.61 -15.32 -8.17
C TYR A 19 -17.21 -15.15 -7.55
N PHE A 20 -16.92 -15.82 -6.43
CA PHE A 20 -15.68 -15.66 -5.66
C PHE A 20 -14.39 -15.84 -6.50
N ILE A 21 -14.35 -16.80 -7.43
CA ILE A 21 -13.18 -17.06 -8.30
C ILE A 21 -12.95 -15.89 -9.25
N LEU A 22 -14.02 -15.43 -9.92
CA LEU A 22 -13.94 -14.34 -10.88
C LEU A 22 -13.49 -13.05 -10.19
N LEU A 23 -14.09 -12.75 -9.04
CA LEU A 23 -13.77 -11.55 -8.26
C LEU A 23 -12.34 -11.61 -7.71
N GLY A 24 -11.88 -12.75 -7.19
CA GLY A 24 -10.49 -12.92 -6.78
C GLY A 24 -9.49 -12.78 -7.94
N LEU A 25 -9.84 -13.27 -9.14
CA LEU A 25 -9.01 -13.06 -10.32
C LEU A 25 -8.90 -11.57 -10.69
N ILE A 26 -10.04 -10.87 -10.72
CA ILE A 26 -10.09 -9.42 -10.95
C ILE A 26 -9.24 -8.68 -9.91
N THR A 27 -9.33 -9.05 -8.63
CA THR A 27 -8.52 -8.46 -7.57
C THR A 27 -7.02 -8.62 -7.82
N GLY A 28 -6.55 -9.81 -8.18
CA GLY A 28 -5.11 -9.99 -8.44
C GLY A 28 -4.63 -9.33 -9.73
N ILE A 29 -5.48 -9.18 -10.75
CA ILE A 29 -5.15 -8.39 -11.96
C ILE A 29 -5.02 -6.92 -11.60
N LEU A 30 -5.99 -6.37 -10.84
CA LEU A 30 -5.97 -4.97 -10.43
C LEU A 30 -4.84 -4.67 -9.43
N ASN A 31 -4.45 -5.64 -8.60
CA ASN A 31 -3.35 -5.47 -7.63
C ASN A 31 -1.96 -5.32 -8.26
N VAL A 32 -1.86 -5.29 -9.59
CA VAL A 32 -0.66 -4.76 -10.27
C VAL A 32 -0.38 -3.34 -9.78
N ILE A 33 -1.41 -2.54 -9.49
CA ILE A 33 -1.26 -1.24 -8.86
C ILE A 33 -1.43 -1.41 -7.34
N PRO A 34 -0.38 -1.24 -6.52
CA PRO A 34 -0.46 -1.46 -5.08
C PRO A 34 -1.51 -0.55 -4.43
N TYR A 35 -2.19 -1.04 -3.39
CA TYR A 35 -3.29 -0.37 -2.65
C TYR A 35 -4.54 -0.06 -3.49
N ILE A 36 -4.40 0.63 -4.61
CA ILE A 36 -5.49 1.02 -5.51
C ILE A 36 -6.18 -0.21 -6.10
N GLY A 37 -5.41 -1.24 -6.46
CA GLY A 37 -5.94 -2.46 -7.05
C GLY A 37 -6.95 -3.17 -6.14
N ILE A 38 -6.58 -3.39 -4.88
CA ILE A 38 -7.45 -4.02 -3.88
C ILE A 38 -8.66 -3.12 -3.57
N LEU A 39 -8.49 -1.79 -3.51
CA LEU A 39 -9.60 -0.86 -3.28
C LEU A 39 -10.64 -0.91 -4.42
N ILE A 40 -10.20 -0.79 -5.67
CA ILE A 40 -11.10 -0.82 -6.84
C ILE A 40 -11.77 -2.19 -6.95
N ALA A 41 -11.00 -3.28 -6.78
CA ALA A 41 -11.55 -4.62 -6.81
C ALA A 41 -12.57 -4.86 -5.69
N GLY A 42 -12.32 -4.27 -4.51
CA GLY A 42 -13.25 -4.29 -3.39
C GLY A 42 -14.58 -3.61 -3.72
N ILE A 43 -14.53 -2.44 -4.35
CA ILE A 43 -15.75 -1.74 -4.81
C ILE A 43 -16.50 -2.60 -5.82
N ILE A 44 -15.81 -3.16 -6.83
CA ILE A 44 -16.41 -4.05 -7.82
C ILE A 44 -17.08 -5.26 -7.14
N THR A 45 -16.42 -5.83 -6.14
CA THR A 45 -16.92 -6.99 -5.39
C THR A 45 -18.17 -6.65 -4.59
N VAL A 46 -18.21 -5.50 -3.92
CA VAL A 46 -19.40 -5.02 -3.22
C VAL A 46 -20.55 -4.76 -4.19
N LEU A 47 -20.29 -4.09 -5.31
CA LEU A 47 -21.32 -3.84 -6.33
C LEU A 47 -21.86 -5.15 -6.93
N ALA A 48 -20.98 -6.12 -7.19
CA ALA A 48 -21.36 -7.43 -7.67
C ALA A 48 -22.20 -8.21 -6.64
N SER A 49 -21.85 -8.14 -5.34
CA SER A 49 -22.62 -8.83 -4.30
C SER A 49 -24.03 -8.29 -4.15
N LEU A 50 -24.22 -6.97 -4.30
CA LEU A 50 -25.54 -6.32 -4.23
C LEU A 50 -26.52 -6.86 -5.29
N THR A 51 -26.04 -7.37 -6.42
CA THR A 51 -26.90 -7.95 -7.46
C THR A 51 -27.48 -9.32 -7.09
N GLY A 52 -26.81 -10.07 -6.22
CA GLY A 52 -27.22 -11.40 -5.80
C GLY A 52 -27.89 -11.43 -4.43
N SER A 53 -27.38 -10.66 -3.47
CA SER A 53 -27.92 -10.59 -2.11
C SER A 53 -27.50 -9.26 -1.47
N ALA A 54 -28.47 -8.42 -1.13
CA ALA A 54 -28.25 -7.10 -0.52
C ALA A 54 -28.12 -7.16 1.02
N ASP A 55 -27.56 -8.25 1.55
CA ASP A 55 -27.39 -8.42 2.99
C ASP A 55 -26.17 -7.62 3.47
N THR A 56 -26.39 -6.72 4.42
CA THR A 56 -25.35 -5.91 5.06
C THR A 56 -24.23 -6.78 5.64
N SER A 57 -24.55 -8.00 6.08
CA SER A 57 -23.59 -8.96 6.64
C SER A 57 -22.54 -9.40 5.60
N ILE A 58 -22.95 -9.57 4.34
CA ILE A 58 -22.06 -9.94 3.23
C ILE A 58 -21.11 -8.79 2.90
N ILE A 59 -21.63 -7.56 2.87
CA ILE A 59 -20.84 -6.35 2.59
C ILE A 59 -19.77 -6.15 3.66
N LEU A 60 -20.13 -6.34 4.94
CA LEU A 60 -19.17 -6.33 6.05
C LEU A 60 -18.11 -7.42 5.89
N GLY A 61 -18.51 -8.64 5.51
CA GLY A 61 -17.58 -9.72 5.21
C GLY A 61 -16.57 -9.35 4.11
N ILE A 62 -17.03 -8.76 3.00
CA ILE A 62 -16.17 -8.32 1.89
C ILE A 62 -15.17 -7.27 2.37
N LEU A 63 -15.62 -6.29 3.15
CA LEU A 63 -14.74 -5.26 3.70
C LEU A 63 -13.64 -5.88 4.59
N ILE A 64 -14.02 -6.82 5.47
CA ILE A 64 -13.08 -7.54 6.34
C ILE A 64 -12.06 -8.31 5.50
N VAL A 65 -12.49 -9.06 4.49
CA VAL A 65 -11.59 -9.81 3.60
C VAL A 65 -10.63 -8.88 2.89
N ASN A 66 -11.11 -7.76 2.34
CA ASN A 66 -10.26 -6.79 1.66
C ASN A 66 -9.24 -6.17 2.60
N VAL A 67 -9.61 -5.84 3.85
CA VAL A 67 -8.68 -5.32 4.85
C VAL A 67 -7.62 -6.36 5.21
N ILE A 68 -8.01 -7.63 5.45
CA ILE A 68 -7.06 -8.70 5.76
C ILE A 68 -6.09 -8.91 4.60
N VAL A 69 -6.60 -9.01 3.37
CA VAL A 69 -5.77 -9.18 2.18
C VAL A 69 -4.84 -7.98 2.00
N GLN A 70 -5.33 -6.76 2.21
CA GLN A 70 -4.52 -5.53 2.13
C GLN A 70 -3.39 -5.51 3.17
N LEU A 71 -3.65 -5.99 4.39
CA LEU A 71 -2.63 -6.09 5.44
C LEU A 71 -1.57 -7.14 5.10
N ILE A 72 -1.98 -8.30 4.59
CA ILE A 72 -1.06 -9.35 4.14
C ILE A 72 -0.21 -8.84 2.97
N ASP A 73 -0.84 -8.20 1.99
CA ASP A 73 -0.15 -7.67 0.82
C ASP A 73 0.88 -6.63 1.23
N ASN A 74 0.48 -5.66 2.06
CA ASN A 74 1.35 -4.56 2.49
C ASN A 74 2.50 -5.00 3.41
N ASN A 75 2.23 -5.91 4.36
CA ASN A 75 3.22 -6.25 5.39
C ASN A 75 4.08 -7.47 5.05
N LEU A 76 3.61 -8.35 4.17
CA LEU A 76 4.33 -9.58 3.81
C LEU A 76 4.71 -9.60 2.33
N LEU A 77 3.76 -9.40 1.41
CA LEU A 77 4.03 -9.58 -0.02
C LEU A 77 4.90 -8.46 -0.58
N VAL A 78 4.58 -7.20 -0.27
CA VAL A 78 5.33 -6.02 -0.75
C VAL A 78 6.79 -6.06 -0.29
N PRO A 79 7.13 -6.28 1.00
CA PRO A 79 8.52 -6.38 1.44
C PRO A 79 9.26 -7.58 0.84
N LEU A 80 8.57 -8.71 0.63
CA LEU A 80 9.17 -9.90 0.03
C LEU A 80 9.53 -9.69 -1.45
N ILE A 81 8.69 -8.96 -2.19
CA ILE A 81 8.89 -8.66 -3.62
C ILE A 81 9.94 -7.56 -3.80
N ILE A 82 9.83 -6.47 -3.04
CA ILE A 82 10.69 -5.29 -3.21
C ILE A 82 12.04 -5.49 -2.49
N ASN A 83 12.10 -6.36 -1.48
CA ASN A 83 13.27 -6.64 -0.64
C ASN A 83 13.95 -5.37 -0.08
N SER A 84 13.14 -4.32 0.11
CA SER A 84 13.59 -3.05 0.67
C SER A 84 13.20 -3.00 2.14
N LYS A 85 14.16 -2.70 3.02
CA LYS A 85 13.92 -2.45 4.44
C LYS A 85 13.37 -1.04 4.72
N VAL A 86 13.07 -0.29 3.67
CA VAL A 86 12.60 1.09 3.77
C VAL A 86 11.10 1.06 3.98
N GLU A 87 10.66 1.18 5.23
CA GLU A 87 9.24 1.25 5.55
C GLU A 87 8.67 2.59 5.10
N ILE A 88 7.71 2.55 4.19
CA ILE A 88 6.95 3.73 3.76
C ILE A 88 5.52 3.54 4.24
N ASN A 89 4.93 4.59 4.81
CA ASN A 89 3.55 4.52 5.24
C ASN A 89 2.58 4.47 4.03
N ALA A 90 1.38 3.94 4.26
CA ALA A 90 0.39 3.76 3.19
C ALA A 90 -0.05 5.09 2.57
N PHE A 91 -0.08 6.17 3.37
CA PHE A 91 -0.49 7.49 2.91
C PHE A 91 0.45 8.05 1.85
N VAL A 92 1.75 8.06 2.12
CA VAL A 92 2.78 8.50 1.17
C VAL A 92 2.81 7.60 -0.06
N SER A 93 2.59 6.29 0.12
CA SER A 93 2.49 5.36 -1.01
C SER A 93 1.34 5.70 -1.95
N ILE A 94 0.14 5.98 -1.41
CA ILE A 94 -1.03 6.38 -2.21
C ILE A 94 -0.76 7.69 -2.95
N ILE A 95 -0.16 8.69 -2.29
CA ILE A 95 0.21 9.96 -2.93
C ILE A 95 1.20 9.71 -4.08
N GLY A 96 2.26 8.92 -3.84
CA GLY A 96 3.24 8.61 -4.88
C GLY A 96 2.64 7.83 -6.04
N ILE A 97 1.65 6.96 -5.81
CA ILE A 97 0.93 6.27 -6.88
C ILE A 97 0.12 7.25 -7.71
N ILE A 98 -0.60 8.19 -7.10
CA ILE A 98 -1.36 9.22 -7.83
C ILE A 98 -0.42 10.08 -8.68
N VAL A 99 0.69 10.53 -8.10
CA VAL A 99 1.70 11.33 -8.80
C VAL A 99 2.38 10.53 -9.92
N GLY A 100 2.76 9.28 -9.66
CA GLY A 100 3.34 8.38 -10.66
C GLY A 100 2.35 8.08 -11.80
N GLY A 101 1.07 7.93 -11.47
CA GLY A 101 -0.01 7.80 -12.44
C GLY A 101 -0.17 9.02 -13.33
N ALA A 102 -0.10 10.22 -12.77
CA ALA A 102 -0.13 11.46 -13.54
C ALA A 102 1.12 11.61 -14.43
N ALA A 103 2.28 11.15 -13.97
CA ALA A 103 3.55 11.30 -14.69
C ALA A 103 3.72 10.31 -15.86
N ALA A 104 3.39 9.02 -15.65
CA ALA A 104 3.68 7.95 -16.60
C ALA A 104 2.58 6.87 -16.65
N GLY A 105 1.35 7.19 -16.25
CA GLY A 105 0.22 6.27 -16.28
C GLY A 105 0.44 5.03 -15.41
N ILE A 106 -0.04 3.87 -15.89
CA ILE A 106 0.03 2.59 -15.15
C ILE A 106 1.46 2.21 -14.80
N SER A 107 2.42 2.44 -15.70
CA SER A 107 3.84 2.18 -15.43
C SER A 107 4.38 3.03 -14.26
N GLY A 108 3.99 4.30 -14.18
CA GLY A 108 4.40 5.16 -13.07
C GLY A 108 3.76 4.77 -11.75
N MET A 109 2.50 4.30 -11.78
CA MET A 109 1.82 3.76 -10.60
C MET A 109 2.52 2.50 -10.04
N PHE A 110 2.95 1.60 -10.92
CA PHE A 110 3.68 0.38 -10.53
C PHE A 110 5.06 0.70 -9.91
N LEU A 111 5.78 1.66 -10.50
CA LEU A 111 7.11 2.06 -10.05
C LEU A 111 7.10 3.03 -8.86
N ALA A 112 5.93 3.49 -8.42
CA ALA A 112 5.80 4.48 -7.36
C ALA A 112 6.48 4.06 -6.04
N ILE A 113 6.23 2.82 -5.57
CA ILE A 113 6.80 2.36 -4.29
C ILE A 113 8.33 2.27 -4.34
N PRO A 114 8.96 1.62 -5.36
CA PRO A 114 10.42 1.63 -5.50
C PRO A 114 11.02 3.04 -5.56
N LEU A 115 10.42 3.95 -6.31
CA LEU A 115 10.89 5.33 -6.44
C LEU A 115 10.79 6.09 -5.12
N LEU A 116 9.66 5.96 -4.41
CA LEU A 116 9.48 6.52 -3.08
C LEU A 116 10.50 5.94 -2.09
N ALA A 117 10.84 4.65 -2.19
CA ALA A 117 11.83 4.03 -1.32
C ALA A 117 13.21 4.64 -1.55
N ILE A 118 13.62 4.83 -2.80
CA ILE A 118 14.87 5.52 -3.14
C ILE A 118 14.86 6.95 -2.61
N LEU A 119 13.76 7.68 -2.82
CA LEU A 119 13.60 9.05 -2.35
C LEU A 119 13.72 9.15 -0.82
N LYS A 120 13.07 8.24 -0.09
CA LYS A 120 13.17 8.17 1.36
C LYS A 120 14.61 7.89 1.82
N ILE A 121 15.34 6.97 1.17
CA ILE A 121 16.76 6.71 1.49
C ILE A 121 17.61 7.99 1.34
N ILE A 122 17.33 8.79 0.31
CA ILE A 122 18.04 10.06 0.08
C ILE A 122 17.71 11.05 1.20
N PHE A 123 16.44 11.19 1.58
CA PHE A 123 16.01 12.05 2.67
C PHE A 123 16.64 11.63 4.01
N ASP A 124 16.69 10.34 4.29
CA ASP A 124 17.28 9.78 5.52
C ASP A 124 18.81 10.00 5.58
N ARG A 125 19.48 10.25 4.45
CA ARG A 125 20.94 10.48 4.39
C ARG A 125 21.36 11.95 4.44
N ILE A 126 20.44 12.89 4.23
CA ILE A 126 20.74 14.32 4.19
C ILE A 126 20.13 14.97 5.44
N GLU A 127 20.97 15.50 6.34
CA GLU A 127 20.52 16.09 7.63
C GLU A 127 19.40 17.14 7.46
N SER A 128 19.42 17.94 6.39
CA SER A 128 18.38 18.95 6.13
C SER A 128 17.05 18.37 5.63
N LEU A 129 17.04 17.14 5.10
CA LEU A 129 15.85 16.48 4.53
C LEU A 129 15.33 15.33 5.40
N GLU A 130 16.05 14.97 6.46
CA GLU A 130 15.65 13.96 7.45
C GLU A 130 14.20 14.12 7.97
N PRO A 131 13.67 15.34 8.22
CA PRO A 131 12.28 15.50 8.63
C PRO A 131 11.26 14.98 7.61
N TRP A 132 11.58 15.06 6.32
CA TRP A 132 10.73 14.52 5.26
C TRP A 132 10.79 13.00 5.20
N GLY A 133 11.98 12.42 5.35
CA GLY A 133 12.16 10.96 5.45
C GLY A 133 11.37 10.37 6.62
N TYR A 134 11.33 11.09 7.75
CA TYR A 134 10.52 10.75 8.91
C TYR A 134 9.01 10.73 8.61
N LEU A 135 8.46 11.78 7.97
CA LEU A 135 7.04 11.85 7.61
C LEU A 135 6.63 10.74 6.63
N MET A 136 7.57 10.21 5.86
CA MET A 136 7.34 9.10 4.94
C MET A 136 7.39 7.72 5.63
N GLY A 137 8.05 7.61 6.78
CA GLY A 137 8.19 6.36 7.54
C GLY A 137 7.10 6.13 8.59
N ASN A 138 7.20 5.00 9.28
CA ASN A 138 6.38 4.65 10.44
C ASN A 138 7.15 4.75 11.78
N HIS A 139 8.43 5.16 11.76
CA HIS A 139 9.33 5.16 12.94
C HIS A 139 9.65 6.56 13.43
N MET A 140 9.55 6.78 14.74
CA MET A 140 10.10 7.96 15.45
C MET A 140 11.64 7.93 15.50
N PRO A 141 12.31 9.11 15.45
CA PRO A 141 13.76 9.21 15.37
C PRO A 141 14.43 8.54 16.57
N ARG A 142 15.41 7.65 16.32
CA ARG A 142 16.13 6.95 17.40
C ARG A 142 17.04 7.89 18.20
N LYS A 143 17.47 9.02 17.61
CA LYS A 143 18.11 10.16 18.28
C LYS A 143 17.92 11.43 17.44
N PHE A 144 16.94 12.26 17.77
CA PHE A 144 16.90 13.64 17.27
C PHE A 144 17.94 14.46 18.06
N THR A 145 19.22 14.29 17.74
CA THR A 145 20.26 15.14 18.33
C THR A 145 20.25 16.47 17.59
N TRP A 146 19.63 17.49 18.19
CA TRP A 146 19.96 18.89 17.89
C TRP A 146 21.44 19.09 18.14
N ARG A 147 22.29 18.84 17.14
CA ARG A 147 23.68 19.28 17.17
C ARG A 147 23.66 20.76 16.84
N ILE A 148 23.21 21.56 17.81
CA ILE A 148 23.35 23.02 17.77
C ILE A 148 24.83 23.26 17.51
N ARG A 149 25.12 23.73 16.30
CA ARG A 149 26.46 24.11 15.86
C ARG A 149 26.88 25.21 16.81
N LYS A 150 27.67 24.88 17.84
CA LYS A 150 28.27 25.85 18.74
C LYS A 150 29.11 26.75 17.84
N ALA A 151 28.62 27.96 17.57
CA ALA A 151 29.37 28.97 16.86
C ALA A 151 30.68 29.13 17.63
N ARG A 152 31.77 28.90 16.91
CA ARG A 152 33.13 29.09 17.37
C ARG A 152 33.25 30.54 17.84
N THR A 153 33.25 30.76 19.14
CA THR A 153 33.87 31.95 19.71
C THR A 153 35.36 31.79 19.45
N GLU A 154 35.83 32.43 18.39
CA GLU A 154 37.25 32.71 18.18
C GLU A 154 37.62 33.83 19.15
N ASP A 155 38.69 33.59 19.92
CA ASP A 155 39.29 34.48 20.91
C ASP A 155 39.87 35.75 20.27
#